data_AF-A0A833WGP1-F1
#
_entry.id   AF-A0A833WGP1-F1
#
_cell.length_a   1.000
_cell.length_b   1.000
_cell.length_c   1.000
_cell.angle_alpha   90.00
_cell.angle_beta   90.00
_cell.angle_gamma   90.00
#
_symmetry.space_group_name_H-M   'P 1'
#
loop_
_entity.id
_entity.type
_entity.pdbx_description
1 polymer ?
#
loop_
_entity_poly.entity_id
_entity_poly.type
_entity_poly.pdbx_seq_one_letter_code
_entity_poly.pdbx_strand_id
1 'polypeptide(L)'
;MFNKESLIQFMAGSGCYSFVQMVLLVVLGALLVDNEHYHQLLGLTIRDVGGGFIFTGIFYLFAALLGFATARTKNKCLLLAQLILLVFLLFFQTVMGGVALAASRAPMLTLSYEAQVICLTVGKYEALSDQDQQTCQYFFRSDEFAGAMLVWQSYYTKSAVGGDDTGSYRAMVLEFQRDNFCCGYGLPFHCIDNTSLFPSSRPDPVVPNWDNQRQACSNTADMYLPTTECQVACSFALPSGTCGKNPATGVSRGCAVFVSKQLSTQVQVIAAIALALAVFPIAFIVGSACLCFKRRDQDVIPQIEFTSKVKIHAEM
;
A
#
# COMPACT_ATOMS: atom_id res chain seq x y z
N MET A 1 -35.39 -0.45 21.97
CA MET A 1 -35.44 -0.07 23.40
C MET A 1 -34.03 -0.24 23.99
N PHE A 2 -33.17 0.78 23.90
CA PHE A 2 -31.83 0.75 24.52
C PHE A 2 -31.88 1.43 25.89
N ASN A 3 -31.52 0.69 26.92
CA ASN A 3 -31.46 1.16 28.30
C ASN A 3 -30.32 2.17 28.49
N LYS A 4 -30.42 3.10 29.45
CA LYS A 4 -29.45 4.20 29.64
C LYS A 4 -28.02 3.72 29.93
N GLU A 5 -27.88 2.53 30.52
CA GLU A 5 -26.59 1.88 30.82
C GLU A 5 -25.93 1.28 29.57
N SER A 6 -26.69 0.62 28.70
CA SER A 6 -26.21 0.13 27.40
C SER A 6 -25.63 1.25 26.52
N LEU A 7 -26.11 2.48 26.75
CA LEU A 7 -25.69 3.71 26.08
C LEU A 7 -24.26 4.16 26.45
N ILE A 8 -23.94 4.08 27.75
CA ILE A 8 -22.64 4.48 28.29
C ILE A 8 -21.60 3.45 27.85
N GLN A 9 -21.98 2.16 27.88
CA GLN A 9 -21.16 1.08 27.37
C GLN A 9 -20.87 1.23 25.87
N PHE A 10 -21.85 1.63 25.05
CA PHE A 10 -21.65 1.86 23.62
C PHE A 10 -20.63 2.99 23.35
N MET A 11 -20.74 4.12 24.05
CA MET A 11 -19.81 5.25 23.89
C MET A 11 -18.40 4.94 24.43
N ALA A 12 -18.31 4.23 25.55
CA ALA A 12 -17.02 3.74 26.06
C ALA A 12 -16.38 2.73 25.08
N GLY A 13 -17.20 1.88 24.45
CA GLY A 13 -16.79 0.98 23.38
C GLY A 13 -16.27 1.72 22.14
N SER A 14 -16.93 2.82 21.75
CA SER A 14 -16.44 3.71 20.69
C SER A 14 -15.07 4.29 21.03
N GLY A 15 -14.86 4.69 22.28
CA GLY A 15 -13.57 5.17 22.77
C GLY A 15 -12.46 4.12 22.67
N CYS A 16 -12.72 2.92 23.21
CA CYS A 16 -11.77 1.80 23.16
C CYS A 16 -11.45 1.37 21.73
N TYR A 17 -12.48 1.26 20.88
CA TYR A 17 -12.30 0.90 19.48
C TYR A 17 -11.48 1.95 18.72
N SER A 18 -11.74 3.24 18.95
CA SER A 18 -10.98 4.33 18.31
C SER A 18 -9.49 4.27 18.69
N PHE A 19 -9.16 3.85 19.92
CA PHE A 19 -7.77 3.63 20.31
C PHE A 19 -7.13 2.46 19.55
N VAL A 20 -7.84 1.33 19.41
CA VAL A 20 -7.34 0.19 18.60
C VAL A 20 -7.17 0.59 17.13
N GLN A 21 -8.12 1.35 16.59
CA GLN A 21 -8.09 1.89 15.24
C GLN A 21 -6.88 2.78 15.01
N MET A 22 -6.54 3.63 15.98
CA MET A 22 -5.34 4.47 15.96
C MET A 22 -4.08 3.63 15.82
N VAL A 23 -3.90 2.62 16.68
CA VAL A 23 -2.71 1.75 16.64
C VAL A 23 -2.61 1.04 15.30
N LEU A 24 -3.70 0.43 14.82
CA LEU A 24 -3.70 -0.31 13.56
C LEU A 24 -3.40 0.58 12.36
N LEU A 25 -4.03 1.75 12.25
CA LEU A 25 -3.78 2.66 11.13
C LEU A 25 -2.37 3.24 11.14
N VAL A 26 -1.81 3.54 12.32
CA VAL A 26 -0.41 3.99 12.43
C VAL A 26 0.54 2.89 11.99
N VAL A 27 0.34 1.63 12.42
CA VAL A 27 1.18 0.50 12.00
C VAL A 27 1.07 0.24 10.50
N LEU A 28 -0.15 0.16 9.97
CA LEU A 28 -0.37 -0.04 8.53
C LEU A 28 0.20 1.11 7.70
N GLY A 29 0.05 2.35 8.17
CA GLY A 29 0.62 3.53 7.53
C GLY A 29 2.15 3.51 7.55
N ALA A 30 2.77 3.14 8.67
CA ALA A 30 4.23 3.00 8.77
C ALA A 30 4.77 1.94 7.81
N LEU A 31 4.10 0.78 7.70
CA LEU A 31 4.48 -0.26 6.74
C LEU A 31 4.44 0.22 5.29
N LEU A 32 3.51 1.13 4.94
CA LEU A 32 3.45 1.72 3.61
C LEU A 32 4.50 2.82 3.39
N VAL A 33 4.85 3.59 4.43
CA VAL A 33 5.83 4.69 4.33
C VAL A 33 7.27 4.19 4.35
N ASP A 34 7.57 3.12 5.08
CA ASP A 34 8.95 2.65 5.28
C ASP A 34 9.45 1.74 4.15
N ASN A 35 8.53 1.09 3.42
CA ASN A 35 8.90 0.13 2.39
C ASN A 35 9.17 0.80 1.04
N GLU A 36 10.45 1.03 0.75
CA GLU A 36 10.94 1.60 -0.53
C GLU A 36 10.44 0.83 -1.77
N HIS A 37 10.30 -0.50 -1.66
CA HIS A 37 9.89 -1.34 -2.79
C HIS A 37 8.44 -1.08 -3.22
N TYR A 38 7.58 -0.66 -2.29
CA TYR A 38 6.22 -0.24 -2.65
C TYR A 38 6.22 1.05 -3.46
N HIS A 39 7.10 2.00 -3.11
CA HIS A 39 7.17 3.29 -3.82
C HIS A 39 7.82 3.15 -5.19
N GLN A 40 8.82 2.26 -5.30
CA GLN A 40 9.43 1.90 -6.58
C GLN A 40 8.39 1.27 -7.53
N LEU A 41 7.55 0.35 -7.03
CA LEU A 41 6.56 -0.33 -7.86
C LEU A 41 5.33 0.52 -8.18
N LEU A 42 4.69 1.07 -7.14
CA LEU A 42 3.35 1.68 -7.23
C LEU A 42 3.39 3.22 -7.19
N GLY A 43 4.57 3.81 -7.00
CA GLY A 43 4.74 5.26 -6.94
C GLY A 43 4.67 5.85 -5.54
N LEU A 44 5.07 7.12 -5.46
CA LEU A 44 5.08 7.93 -4.24
C LEU A 44 3.68 8.13 -3.65
N THR A 45 2.63 7.94 -4.45
CA THR A 45 1.24 7.95 -3.96
C THR A 45 1.01 6.96 -2.83
N ILE A 46 1.68 5.80 -2.81
CA ILE A 46 1.57 4.84 -1.69
C ILE A 46 2.20 5.39 -0.41
N ARG A 47 3.30 6.14 -0.53
CA ARG A 47 3.91 6.83 0.61
C ARG A 47 2.96 7.88 1.18
N ASP A 48 2.31 8.66 0.31
CA ASP A 48 1.33 9.67 0.71
C ASP A 48 0.11 9.04 1.38
N VAL A 49 -0.39 7.92 0.86
CA VAL A 49 -1.46 7.14 1.49
C VAL A 49 -1.05 6.63 2.87
N GLY A 50 0.17 6.11 3.00
CA GLY A 50 0.73 5.69 4.29
C GLY A 50 0.77 6.84 5.30
N GLY A 51 1.24 8.02 4.88
CA GLY A 51 1.19 9.24 5.68
C GLY A 51 -0.24 9.65 6.06
N GLY A 52 -1.18 9.51 5.12
CA GLY A 52 -2.61 9.72 5.34
C GLY A 52 -3.21 8.79 6.39
N PHE A 53 -2.81 7.52 6.43
CA PHE A 53 -3.22 6.58 7.49
C PHE A 53 -2.63 6.93 8.85
N ILE A 54 -1.35 7.32 8.93
CA ILE A 54 -0.74 7.78 10.18
C ILE A 54 -1.47 9.01 10.71
N PHE A 55 -1.70 10.00 9.84
CA PHE A 55 -2.46 11.20 10.16
C PHE A 55 -3.86 10.85 10.67
N THR A 56 -4.61 10.04 9.93
CA THR A 56 -5.96 9.60 10.31
C THR A 56 -5.94 8.84 11.65
N GLY A 57 -4.95 7.97 11.86
CA GLY A 57 -4.75 7.23 13.11
C GLY A 57 -4.55 8.15 14.31
N ILE A 58 -3.74 9.21 14.19
CA ILE A 58 -3.58 10.21 15.25
C ILE A 58 -4.92 10.89 15.56
N PHE A 59 -5.74 11.20 14.54
CA PHE A 59 -7.06 11.80 14.77
C PHE A 59 -8.05 10.85 15.47
N TYR A 60 -7.90 9.54 15.30
CA TYR A 60 -8.66 8.55 16.09
C TYR A 60 -8.34 8.60 17.60
N LEU A 61 -7.16 9.10 18.01
CA LEU A 61 -6.88 9.34 19.43
C LEU A 61 -7.82 10.40 20.02
N PHE A 62 -8.08 11.49 19.29
CA PHE A 62 -9.04 12.51 19.73
C PHE A 62 -10.46 11.94 19.79
N ALA A 63 -10.84 11.09 18.82
CA ALA A 63 -12.11 10.38 18.86
C ALA A 63 -12.21 9.42 20.06
N ALA A 64 -11.11 8.80 20.47
CA ALA A 64 -11.07 7.97 21.66
C ALA A 64 -11.35 8.79 22.93
N LEU A 65 -10.64 9.91 23.10
CA LEU A 65 -10.79 10.82 24.24
C LEU A 65 -12.21 11.40 24.32
N LEU A 66 -12.76 11.84 23.19
CA LEU A 66 -14.13 12.35 23.09
C LEU A 66 -15.16 11.25 23.37
N GLY A 67 -14.94 10.02 22.92
CA GLY A 67 -15.78 8.86 23.24
C GLY A 67 -15.88 8.62 24.75
N PHE A 68 -14.74 8.59 25.44
CA PHE A 68 -14.70 8.44 26.90
C PHE A 68 -15.31 9.65 27.65
N ALA A 69 -15.02 10.87 27.21
CA ALA A 69 -15.57 12.08 27.81
C ALA A 69 -17.09 12.17 27.64
N THR A 70 -17.61 11.81 26.47
CA THR A 70 -19.05 11.82 26.17
C THR A 70 -19.80 10.76 26.98
N ALA A 71 -19.18 9.59 27.20
CA ALA A 71 -19.73 8.54 28.06
C ALA A 71 -19.93 9.02 29.51
N ARG A 72 -19.01 9.85 30.03
CA ARG A 72 -19.06 10.37 31.41
C ARG A 72 -19.99 11.58 31.57
N THR A 73 -19.87 12.57 30.70
CA THR A 73 -20.49 13.90 30.88
C THR A 73 -21.92 13.99 30.38
N LYS A 74 -22.38 13.04 29.56
CA LYS A 74 -23.70 13.06 28.89
C LYS A 74 -23.97 14.33 28.07
N ASN A 75 -22.93 15.10 27.73
CA ASN A 75 -23.05 16.36 26.98
C ASN A 75 -23.36 16.10 25.49
N LYS A 76 -24.43 16.74 24.98
CA LYS A 76 -24.85 16.64 23.57
C LYS A 76 -23.85 17.29 22.60
N CYS A 77 -23.20 18.38 23.01
CA CYS A 77 -22.20 19.05 22.18
C CYS A 77 -20.99 18.15 21.93
N LEU A 78 -20.52 17.43 22.96
CA LEU A 78 -19.43 16.46 22.82
C LEU A 78 -19.82 15.27 21.94
N LEU A 79 -21.09 14.82 22.02
CA LEU A 79 -21.61 13.77 21.13
C LEU A 79 -21.66 14.24 19.66
N LEU A 80 -22.06 15.48 19.41
CA LEU A 80 -22.06 16.07 18.08
C LEU A 80 -20.64 16.22 17.53
N ALA A 81 -19.70 16.70 18.35
CA ALA A 81 -18.29 16.81 18.00
C ALA A 81 -17.69 15.44 17.66
N GLN A 82 -18.00 14.41 18.46
CA GLN A 82 -17.61 13.02 18.18
C GLN A 82 -18.17 12.53 16.85
N LEU A 83 -19.44 12.80 16.57
CA LEU A 83 -20.08 12.38 15.32
C LEU A 83 -19.42 13.04 14.10
N ILE A 84 -19.16 14.35 14.15
CA ILE A 84 -18.48 15.08 13.07
C ILE A 84 -17.07 14.52 12.86
N LEU A 85 -16.32 14.30 13.94
CA LEU A 85 -14.97 13.75 13.87
C LEU A 85 -14.96 12.33 13.27
N LEU A 86 -15.89 11.46 13.67
CA LEU A 86 -16.00 10.11 13.11
C LEU A 86 -16.36 10.12 11.63
N VAL A 87 -17.24 11.02 11.17
CA VAL A 87 -17.56 11.18 9.74
C VAL A 87 -16.33 11.64 8.96
N PHE A 88 -15.59 12.62 9.49
CA PHE A 88 -14.33 13.07 8.89
C PHE A 88 -13.31 11.93 8.79
N LEU A 89 -13.11 11.19 9.89
CA LEU A 89 -12.19 10.05 9.94
C LEU A 89 -12.58 8.94 8.96
N LEU A 90 -13.88 8.62 8.87
CA LEU A 90 -14.40 7.66 7.89
C LEU A 90 -14.11 8.10 6.46
N PHE A 91 -14.30 9.39 6.14
CA PHE A 91 -14.00 9.93 4.82
C PHE A 91 -12.52 9.78 4.48
N PHE A 92 -11.61 10.21 5.38
CA PHE A 92 -10.17 10.11 5.11
C PHE A 92 -9.70 8.66 4.99
N GLN A 93 -10.16 7.78 5.88
CA GLN A 93 -9.79 6.36 5.84
C GLN A 93 -10.30 5.66 4.58
N THR A 94 -11.52 5.96 4.14
CA THR A 94 -12.09 5.35 2.92
C THR A 94 -11.44 5.87 1.66
N VAL A 95 -11.13 7.17 1.58
CA VAL A 95 -10.39 7.75 0.45
C VAL A 95 -8.98 7.14 0.38
N MET A 96 -8.22 7.16 1.47
CA MET A 96 -6.85 6.64 1.49
C MET A 96 -6.80 5.14 1.20
N GLY A 97 -7.69 4.35 1.82
CA GLY A 97 -7.82 2.92 1.53
C GLY A 97 -8.25 2.62 0.09
N GLY A 98 -9.14 3.43 -0.47
CA GLY A 98 -9.57 3.32 -1.85
C GLY A 98 -8.44 3.61 -2.85
N VAL A 99 -7.65 4.66 -2.61
CA VAL A 99 -6.50 5.01 -3.46
C VAL A 99 -5.43 3.92 -3.42
N ALA A 100 -5.05 3.41 -2.24
CA ALA A 100 -4.09 2.29 -2.16
C ALA A 100 -4.62 1.03 -2.85
N LEU A 101 -5.91 0.71 -2.68
CA LEU A 101 -6.50 -0.45 -3.34
C LEU A 101 -6.51 -0.30 -4.87
N ALA A 102 -6.86 0.88 -5.39
CA ALA A 102 -6.85 1.17 -6.82
C ALA A 102 -5.42 1.08 -7.39
N ALA A 103 -4.45 1.71 -6.73
CA ALA A 103 -3.04 1.67 -7.13
C ALA A 103 -2.50 0.24 -7.16
N SER A 104 -2.78 -0.57 -6.12
CA SER A 104 -2.34 -1.98 -6.05
C SER A 104 -2.88 -2.86 -7.19
N ARG A 105 -4.05 -2.50 -7.76
CA ARG A 105 -4.69 -3.26 -8.84
C ARG A 105 -4.34 -2.77 -10.24
N ALA A 106 -3.73 -1.59 -10.39
CA ALA A 106 -3.37 -1.03 -11.69
C ALA A 106 -2.59 -2.02 -12.58
N PRO A 107 -1.59 -2.78 -12.07
CA PRO A 107 -0.86 -3.75 -12.89
C PRO A 107 -1.70 -4.91 -13.43
N MET A 108 -2.78 -5.29 -12.75
CA MET A 108 -3.70 -6.34 -13.21
C MET A 108 -4.79 -5.82 -14.14
N LEU A 109 -5.01 -4.50 -14.14
CA LEU A 109 -6.00 -3.85 -15.00
C LEU A 109 -5.49 -3.66 -16.43
N THR A 110 -4.17 -3.50 -16.61
CA THR A 110 -3.54 -3.29 -17.92
C THR A 110 -3.42 -4.59 -18.72
N LEU A 111 -3.06 -5.69 -18.07
CA LEU A 111 -2.96 -7.00 -18.69
C LEU A 111 -3.22 -8.10 -17.67
N SER A 112 -3.88 -9.20 -18.04
CA SER A 112 -4.10 -10.31 -17.11
C SER A 112 -2.78 -10.94 -16.68
N TYR A 113 -2.73 -11.49 -15.46
CA TYR A 113 -1.50 -12.11 -14.92
C TYR A 113 -0.95 -13.21 -15.82
N GLU A 114 -1.82 -14.05 -16.39
CA GLU A 114 -1.40 -15.13 -17.28
C GLU A 114 -0.81 -14.57 -18.59
N ALA A 115 -1.40 -13.53 -19.16
CA ALA A 115 -0.88 -12.88 -20.35
C ALA A 115 0.48 -12.20 -20.07
N GLN A 116 0.66 -11.58 -18.90
CA GLN A 116 1.97 -11.03 -18.49
C GLN A 116 3.04 -12.12 -18.39
N VAL A 117 2.70 -13.30 -17.83
CA VAL A 117 3.63 -14.44 -17.77
C VAL A 117 3.97 -14.93 -19.18
N ILE A 118 2.99 -15.01 -20.08
CA ILE A 118 3.21 -15.39 -21.49
C ILE A 118 4.16 -14.41 -22.17
N CYS A 119 3.94 -13.09 -22.02
CA CYS A 119 4.82 -12.07 -22.58
C CYS A 119 6.27 -12.21 -22.10
N LEU A 120 6.48 -12.67 -20.87
CA LEU A 120 7.81 -12.81 -20.26
C LEU A 120 8.48 -14.17 -20.47
N THR A 121 7.87 -15.08 -21.24
CA THR A 121 8.38 -16.45 -21.43
C THR A 121 8.86 -16.67 -22.86
N VAL A 122 10.13 -17.05 -23.02
CA VAL A 122 10.70 -17.46 -24.31
C VAL A 122 9.96 -18.68 -24.85
N GLY A 123 9.84 -18.80 -26.17
CA GLY A 123 9.06 -19.80 -26.88
C GLY A 123 7.56 -19.51 -26.90
N LYS A 124 7.02 -18.88 -25.84
CA LYS A 124 5.61 -18.48 -25.79
C LYS A 124 5.37 -17.11 -26.43
N TYR A 125 6.25 -16.15 -26.20
CA TYR A 125 6.16 -14.81 -26.79
C TYR A 125 6.22 -14.87 -28.33
N GLU A 126 7.12 -15.68 -28.87
CA GLU A 126 7.34 -15.85 -30.31
C GLU A 126 6.20 -16.64 -30.97
N ALA A 127 5.48 -17.46 -30.20
CA ALA A 127 4.30 -18.19 -30.65
C ALA A 127 3.01 -17.35 -30.63
N LEU A 128 3.05 -16.12 -30.12
CA LEU A 128 1.90 -15.21 -30.11
C LEU A 128 1.58 -14.68 -31.51
N SER A 129 0.31 -14.29 -31.69
CA SER A 129 -0.11 -13.52 -32.87
C SER A 129 0.52 -12.12 -32.85
N ASP A 130 0.66 -11.48 -34.00
CA ASP A 130 1.18 -10.10 -34.10
C ASP A 130 0.42 -9.11 -33.21
N GLN A 131 -0.90 -9.30 -33.07
CA GLN A 131 -1.76 -8.47 -32.23
C GLN A 131 -1.44 -8.66 -30.73
N ASP A 132 -1.20 -9.88 -30.30
CA ASP A 132 -0.85 -10.17 -28.91
C ASP A 132 0.58 -9.73 -28.59
N GLN A 133 1.51 -9.82 -29.55
CA GLN A 133 2.85 -9.28 -29.42
C GLN A 133 2.83 -7.76 -29.22
N GLN A 134 1.98 -7.03 -29.95
CA GLN A 134 1.77 -5.60 -29.74
C GLN A 134 1.24 -5.29 -28.33
N THR A 135 0.35 -6.13 -27.80
CA THR A 135 -0.15 -6.01 -26.44
C THR A 135 0.98 -6.20 -25.41
N CYS A 136 1.85 -7.19 -25.61
CA CYS A 136 3.05 -7.37 -24.79
C CYS A 136 4.02 -6.19 -24.90
N GLN A 137 4.21 -5.62 -26.09
CA GLN A 137 5.05 -4.42 -26.28
C GLN A 137 4.50 -3.20 -25.54
N TYR A 138 3.17 -3.01 -25.54
CA TYR A 138 2.52 -1.99 -24.73
C TYR A 138 2.76 -2.22 -23.23
N PHE A 139 2.62 -3.47 -22.78
CA PHE A 139 2.93 -3.85 -21.40
C PHE A 139 4.39 -3.54 -21.03
N PHE A 140 5.38 -3.85 -21.86
CA PHE A 140 6.78 -3.54 -21.57
C PHE A 140 7.08 -2.04 -21.49
N ARG A 141 6.30 -1.20 -22.18
CA ARG A 141 6.42 0.26 -22.12
C ARG A 141 5.65 0.88 -20.97
N SER A 142 4.75 0.12 -20.34
CA SER A 142 3.89 0.61 -19.26
C SER A 142 4.69 1.11 -18.07
N ASP A 143 4.09 2.02 -17.32
CA ASP A 143 4.67 2.47 -16.08
C ASP A 143 4.74 1.31 -15.11
N GLU A 144 3.72 0.46 -14.98
CA GLU A 144 3.73 -0.70 -14.06
C GLU A 144 4.96 -1.60 -14.26
N PHE A 145 5.31 -1.89 -15.51
CA PHE A 145 6.53 -2.61 -15.83
C PHE A 145 7.77 -1.81 -15.39
N ALA A 146 7.90 -0.54 -15.76
CA ALA A 146 9.02 0.29 -15.30
C ALA A 146 9.19 0.30 -13.75
N GLY A 147 8.11 0.11 -12.99
CA GLY A 147 8.16 0.11 -11.52
C GLY A 147 8.73 -1.19 -10.98
N ALA A 148 8.34 -2.31 -11.57
CA ALA A 148 8.94 -3.59 -11.26
C ALA A 148 10.44 -3.62 -11.61
N MET A 149 10.87 -2.88 -12.64
CA MET A 149 12.30 -2.73 -12.96
C MET A 149 13.07 -2.00 -11.85
N LEU A 150 12.52 -0.92 -11.30
CA LEU A 150 13.14 -0.19 -10.18
C LEU A 150 13.30 -1.08 -8.94
N VAL A 151 12.29 -1.90 -8.64
CA VAL A 151 12.38 -2.88 -7.55
C VAL A 151 13.48 -3.90 -7.84
N TRP A 152 13.53 -4.43 -9.07
CA TRP A 152 14.54 -5.43 -9.43
C TRP A 152 15.96 -4.85 -9.42
N GLN A 153 16.14 -3.60 -9.86
CA GLN A 153 17.41 -2.87 -9.72
C GLN A 153 17.84 -2.81 -8.25
N SER A 154 16.92 -2.48 -7.33
CA SER A 154 17.21 -2.46 -5.89
C SER A 154 17.59 -3.84 -5.35
N TYR A 155 16.88 -4.90 -5.76
CA TYR A 155 17.23 -6.28 -5.41
C TYR A 155 18.60 -6.68 -5.95
N TYR A 156 18.91 -6.32 -7.19
CA TYR A 156 20.19 -6.60 -7.82
C TYR A 156 21.34 -5.85 -7.12
N THR A 157 21.22 -4.55 -6.87
CA THR A 157 22.29 -3.77 -6.23
C THR A 157 22.55 -4.25 -4.80
N LYS A 158 21.49 -4.48 -4.01
CA LYS A 158 21.61 -5.02 -2.64
C LYS A 158 22.19 -6.45 -2.60
N SER A 159 21.98 -7.26 -3.65
CA SER A 159 22.50 -8.65 -3.71
C SER A 159 23.86 -8.83 -4.39
N ALA A 160 24.23 -7.96 -5.32
CA ALA A 160 25.41 -8.12 -6.19
C ALA A 160 26.54 -7.12 -5.90
N VAL A 161 26.26 -5.96 -5.29
CA VAL A 161 27.21 -4.82 -5.24
C VAL A 161 27.79 -4.54 -3.83
N GLY A 162 27.62 -5.44 -2.85
CA GLY A 162 28.41 -5.34 -1.61
C GLY A 162 27.90 -4.32 -0.58
N GLY A 163 26.64 -4.42 -0.17
CA GLY A 163 26.18 -3.86 1.11
C GLY A 163 26.42 -4.81 2.30
N ASP A 164 26.35 -4.29 3.53
CA ASP A 164 26.57 -5.03 4.79
C ASP A 164 25.66 -6.28 4.96
N ASP A 165 24.48 -6.30 4.32
CA ASP A 165 23.50 -7.40 4.32
C ASP A 165 23.47 -8.24 3.03
N THR A 166 24.55 -8.22 2.25
CA THR A 166 24.63 -8.90 0.93
C THR A 166 24.23 -10.37 0.97
N GLY A 167 24.58 -11.10 2.03
CA GLY A 167 24.23 -12.51 2.17
C GLY A 167 22.72 -12.74 2.26
N SER A 168 22.01 -11.89 3.00
CA SER A 168 20.56 -12.02 3.23
C SER A 168 19.74 -11.68 1.98
N TYR A 169 20.06 -10.54 1.34
CA TYR A 169 19.38 -10.11 0.11
C TYR A 169 19.65 -11.06 -1.06
N ARG A 170 20.88 -11.56 -1.20
CA ARG A 170 21.21 -12.54 -2.23
C ARG A 170 20.44 -13.86 -2.02
N ALA A 171 20.36 -14.37 -0.80
CA ALA A 171 19.58 -15.57 -0.51
C ALA A 171 18.10 -15.39 -0.84
N MET A 172 17.51 -14.25 -0.45
CA MET A 172 16.12 -13.92 -0.75
C MET A 172 15.84 -13.87 -2.27
N VAL A 173 16.70 -13.21 -3.04
CA VAL A 173 16.53 -13.13 -4.50
C VAL A 173 16.66 -14.50 -5.17
N LEU A 174 17.61 -15.33 -4.73
CA LEU A 174 17.80 -16.68 -5.27
C LEU A 174 16.63 -17.61 -4.92
N GLU A 175 16.10 -17.51 -3.70
CA GLU A 175 14.89 -18.22 -3.29
C GLU A 175 13.69 -17.77 -4.11
N PHE A 176 13.52 -16.47 -4.29
CA PHE A 176 12.45 -15.91 -5.12
C PHE A 176 12.50 -16.42 -6.57
N GLN A 177 13.69 -16.45 -7.17
CA GLN A 177 13.91 -16.98 -8.52
C GLN A 177 13.59 -18.48 -8.61
N ARG A 178 14.02 -19.25 -7.60
CA ARG A 178 13.77 -20.70 -7.51
C ARG A 178 12.28 -20.98 -7.41
N ASP A 179 11.58 -20.32 -6.51
CA ASP A 179 10.17 -20.59 -6.20
C ASP A 179 9.24 -20.21 -7.36
N ASN A 180 9.63 -19.23 -8.18
CA ASN A 180 8.85 -18.77 -9.34
C ASN A 180 9.37 -19.31 -10.68
N PHE A 181 10.46 -20.08 -10.69
CA PHE A 181 11.15 -20.56 -11.90
C PHE A 181 11.38 -19.43 -12.92
N CYS A 182 11.97 -18.33 -12.45
CA CYS A 182 12.24 -17.13 -13.24
C CYS A 182 13.70 -16.68 -13.08
N CYS A 183 14.21 -15.92 -14.04
CA CYS A 183 15.57 -15.39 -14.05
C CYS A 183 15.60 -13.95 -14.57
N GLY A 184 16.34 -13.10 -13.87
CA GLY A 184 16.44 -11.67 -14.21
C GLY A 184 15.09 -10.96 -14.26
N TYR A 185 15.09 -9.74 -14.79
CA TYR A 185 13.90 -8.89 -14.78
C TYR A 185 12.90 -9.21 -15.92
N GLY A 186 13.31 -8.99 -17.17
CA GLY A 186 12.46 -9.01 -18.36
C GLY A 186 12.45 -10.33 -19.13
N LEU A 187 11.84 -10.32 -20.32
CA LEU A 187 11.87 -11.44 -21.26
C LEU A 187 13.35 -11.79 -21.58
N PRO A 188 13.77 -13.06 -21.50
CA PRO A 188 15.14 -13.42 -21.86
C PRO A 188 15.41 -13.24 -23.35
N PHE A 189 16.56 -12.66 -23.70
CA PHE A 189 16.85 -12.11 -25.04
C PHE A 189 15.78 -11.08 -25.47
N HIS A 190 15.82 -10.58 -26.70
CA HIS A 190 14.80 -9.66 -27.23
C HIS A 190 14.83 -8.20 -26.73
N CYS A 191 15.91 -7.76 -26.08
CA CYS A 191 15.97 -6.39 -25.54
C CYS A 191 16.24 -5.32 -26.63
N ILE A 192 15.47 -4.24 -26.62
CA ILE A 192 15.84 -2.95 -27.21
C ILE A 192 15.86 -1.88 -26.12
N ASP A 193 16.88 -1.02 -26.19
CA ASP A 193 16.94 0.25 -25.49
C ASP A 193 15.67 1.10 -25.72
N ASN A 194 14.90 1.34 -24.67
CA ASN A 194 13.83 2.33 -24.70
C ASN A 194 14.28 3.60 -23.97
N THR A 195 14.44 4.68 -24.75
CA THR A 195 14.87 6.02 -24.30
C THR A 195 13.82 6.76 -23.47
N SER A 196 12.65 6.16 -23.22
CA SER A 196 11.62 6.73 -22.36
C SER A 196 12.11 6.83 -20.92
N LEU A 197 12.00 8.03 -20.33
CA LEU A 197 12.35 8.27 -18.92
C LEU A 197 11.45 7.46 -17.99
N PHE A 198 11.95 7.06 -16.81
CA PHE A 198 11.11 6.50 -15.74
C PHE A 198 10.01 7.48 -15.31
N PRO A 199 8.87 7.01 -14.80
CA PRO A 199 7.76 7.90 -14.42
C PRO A 199 8.19 8.80 -13.26
N SER A 200 7.94 10.10 -13.36
CA SER A 200 8.26 11.06 -12.29
C SER A 200 7.51 10.83 -10.99
N SER A 201 6.47 9.99 -11.00
CA SER A 201 5.73 9.56 -9.82
C SER A 201 6.48 8.54 -8.97
N ARG A 202 7.71 8.16 -9.34
CA ARG A 202 8.52 7.14 -8.67
C ARG A 202 9.94 7.62 -8.35
N PRO A 203 10.64 6.94 -7.42
CA PRO A 203 12.04 7.20 -7.15
C PRO A 203 12.93 6.99 -8.39
N ASP A 204 14.08 7.67 -8.39
CA ASP A 204 15.08 7.57 -9.44
C ASP A 204 15.71 6.16 -9.53
N PRO A 205 16.15 5.73 -10.72
CA PRO A 205 16.86 4.47 -10.91
C PRO A 205 18.18 4.44 -10.11
N VAL A 206 18.57 3.22 -9.70
CA VAL A 206 19.69 3.02 -8.77
C VAL A 206 20.95 2.52 -9.50
N VAL A 207 20.84 2.14 -10.78
CA VAL A 207 21.93 1.52 -11.54
C VAL A 207 22.37 2.48 -12.67
N PRO A 208 23.50 3.19 -12.53
CA PRO A 208 23.91 4.31 -13.40
C PRO A 208 23.92 4.07 -14.93
N ASN A 209 24.12 2.82 -15.35
CA ASN A 209 24.16 2.45 -16.77
C ASN A 209 22.80 1.95 -17.32
N TRP A 210 21.80 1.82 -16.45
CA TRP A 210 20.44 1.39 -16.77
C TRP A 210 19.42 2.52 -16.56
N ASP A 211 19.88 3.74 -16.28
CA ASP A 211 19.04 4.91 -15.97
C ASP A 211 18.20 5.37 -17.18
N ASN A 212 18.74 5.20 -18.40
CA ASN A 212 18.12 5.63 -19.65
C ASN A 212 17.39 4.50 -20.40
N GLN A 213 17.26 3.33 -19.78
CA GLN A 213 16.73 2.14 -20.43
C GLN A 213 15.57 1.58 -19.64
N ARG A 214 14.38 2.13 -19.90
CA ARG A 214 13.22 1.22 -19.93
C ARG A 214 13.58 0.12 -20.96
N GLN A 215 13.17 -1.12 -20.74
CA GLN A 215 13.39 -2.17 -21.73
C GLN A 215 12.17 -2.23 -22.64
N ALA A 216 12.39 -2.17 -23.95
CA ALA A 216 11.41 -2.64 -24.92
C ALA A 216 11.80 -4.06 -25.35
N CYS A 217 10.83 -4.90 -25.67
CA CYS A 217 11.11 -6.17 -26.32
C CYS A 217 10.90 -6.06 -27.83
N SER A 218 11.73 -6.76 -28.61
CA SER A 218 11.73 -6.82 -30.07
C SER A 218 11.75 -8.24 -30.57
N ASN A 219 11.38 -8.45 -31.82
CA ASN A 219 11.44 -9.77 -32.45
C ASN A 219 12.89 -10.20 -32.76
N THR A 220 13.89 -9.32 -32.57
CA THR A 220 15.33 -9.62 -32.73
C THR A 220 15.93 -10.17 -31.44
N ALA A 221 16.73 -11.23 -31.52
CA ALA A 221 17.33 -11.91 -30.36
C ALA A 221 18.55 -11.14 -29.79
N ASP A 222 18.36 -9.87 -29.45
CA ASP A 222 19.40 -9.02 -28.88
C ASP A 222 19.63 -9.34 -27.38
N MET A 223 20.88 -9.20 -26.93
CA MET A 223 21.31 -9.50 -25.56
C MET A 223 21.35 -8.25 -24.69
N TYR A 224 21.25 -8.45 -23.38
CA TYR A 224 21.33 -7.38 -22.38
C TYR A 224 22.76 -6.88 -22.13
N LEU A 225 22.85 -5.66 -21.63
CA LEU A 225 24.08 -5.04 -21.17
C LEU A 225 24.84 -5.94 -20.17
N PRO A 226 26.19 -5.90 -20.19
CA PRO A 226 27.00 -6.65 -19.24
C PRO A 226 26.74 -6.21 -17.80
N THR A 227 26.93 -7.16 -16.89
CA THR A 227 26.72 -7.01 -15.45
C THR A 227 27.87 -7.68 -14.68
N THR A 228 27.92 -7.57 -13.35
CA THR A 228 29.00 -8.20 -12.57
C THR A 228 28.97 -9.73 -12.66
N GLU A 229 27.79 -10.33 -12.86
CA GLU A 229 27.61 -11.77 -13.01
C GLU A 229 27.80 -12.25 -14.47
N CYS A 230 27.94 -11.34 -15.44
CA CYS A 230 28.09 -11.68 -16.85
C CYS A 230 28.84 -10.57 -17.65
N GLN A 231 30.04 -10.88 -18.17
CA GLN A 231 31.03 -9.87 -18.58
C GLN A 231 30.90 -9.32 -20.01
N VAL A 232 30.28 -10.05 -20.94
CA VAL A 232 30.23 -9.65 -22.36
C VAL A 232 28.84 -9.16 -22.76
N ALA A 233 27.84 -10.04 -22.64
CA ALA A 233 26.43 -9.73 -22.89
C ALA A 233 25.60 -10.79 -22.18
N CYS A 234 24.44 -10.40 -21.65
CA CYS A 234 23.66 -11.26 -20.77
C CYS A 234 22.36 -11.71 -21.41
N SER A 235 21.99 -12.98 -21.22
CA SER A 235 20.68 -13.50 -21.67
C SER A 235 19.51 -12.91 -20.89
N PHE A 236 19.76 -12.44 -19.67
CA PHE A 236 18.76 -11.87 -18.78
C PHE A 236 19.17 -10.48 -18.32
N ALA A 237 18.19 -9.60 -18.11
CA ALA A 237 18.40 -8.30 -17.50
C ALA A 237 18.72 -8.44 -16.00
N LEU A 238 19.84 -7.87 -15.57
CA LEU A 238 20.28 -7.86 -14.17
C LEU A 238 20.20 -9.26 -13.53
N PRO A 239 20.94 -10.24 -14.09
CA PRO A 239 20.87 -11.62 -13.63
C PRO A 239 21.53 -11.76 -12.25
N SER A 240 20.95 -12.58 -11.38
CA SER A 240 21.55 -12.92 -10.08
C SER A 240 21.86 -14.42 -10.02
N GLY A 241 23.00 -14.77 -9.42
CA GLY A 241 23.44 -16.15 -9.23
C GLY A 241 23.58 -16.95 -10.52
N THR A 242 22.96 -18.15 -10.55
CA THR A 242 23.10 -19.10 -11.67
C THR A 242 22.49 -18.59 -12.98
N CYS A 243 21.55 -17.64 -12.91
CA CYS A 243 20.97 -17.02 -14.10
C CYS A 243 22.00 -16.22 -14.91
N GLY A 244 23.08 -15.73 -14.28
CA GLY A 244 24.14 -15.01 -15.00
C GLY A 244 25.12 -15.95 -15.71
N LYS A 245 25.18 -17.21 -15.28
CA LYS A 245 26.15 -18.21 -15.74
C LYS A 245 25.57 -19.18 -16.77
N ASN A 246 24.27 -19.43 -16.72
CA ASN A 246 23.58 -20.34 -17.61
C ASN A 246 22.85 -19.57 -18.72
N PRO A 247 22.93 -20.01 -19.98
CA PRO A 247 22.18 -19.39 -21.07
C PRO A 247 20.68 -19.59 -20.87
N ALA A 248 19.88 -18.63 -21.34
CA ALA A 248 18.44 -18.81 -21.38
C ALA A 248 18.05 -19.92 -22.38
N THR A 249 16.98 -20.64 -22.05
CA THR A 249 16.43 -21.76 -22.82
C THR A 249 15.04 -21.40 -23.35
N GLY A 250 14.47 -22.22 -24.24
CA GLY A 250 13.13 -22.01 -24.81
C GLY A 250 11.96 -22.09 -23.82
N VAL A 251 12.21 -22.19 -22.52
CA VAL A 251 11.21 -22.14 -21.44
C VAL A 251 11.60 -21.13 -20.34
N SER A 252 12.68 -20.38 -20.54
CA SER A 252 13.13 -19.37 -19.58
C SER A 252 12.19 -18.17 -19.56
N ARG A 253 12.07 -17.53 -18.39
CA ARG A 253 11.19 -16.38 -18.20
C ARG A 253 11.71 -15.36 -17.20
N GLY A 254 11.27 -14.11 -17.37
CA GLY A 254 11.59 -12.99 -16.47
C GLY A 254 10.81 -12.99 -15.15
N CYS A 255 11.36 -12.34 -14.13
CA CYS A 255 10.78 -12.25 -12.80
C CYS A 255 9.83 -11.05 -12.57
N ALA A 256 9.77 -10.09 -13.49
CA ALA A 256 9.04 -8.82 -13.32
C ALA A 256 7.59 -8.99 -12.81
N VAL A 257 6.82 -9.88 -13.44
CA VAL A 257 5.41 -10.11 -13.10
C VAL A 257 5.23 -10.68 -11.70
N PHE A 258 6.15 -11.52 -11.23
CA PHE A 258 6.08 -12.13 -9.91
C PHE A 258 6.38 -11.11 -8.83
N VAL A 259 7.36 -10.24 -9.05
CA VAL A 259 7.72 -9.15 -8.13
C VAL A 259 6.55 -8.18 -8.01
N SER A 260 5.99 -7.76 -9.14
CA SER A 260 4.82 -6.89 -9.19
C SER A 260 3.64 -7.51 -8.44
N LYS A 261 3.31 -8.78 -8.72
CA LYS A 261 2.21 -9.48 -8.05
C LYS A 261 2.41 -9.61 -6.54
N GLN A 262 3.61 -9.96 -6.07
CA GLN A 262 3.87 -10.14 -4.65
C GLN A 262 3.67 -8.83 -3.88
N LEU A 263 4.31 -7.76 -4.32
CA LEU A 263 4.25 -6.46 -3.66
C LEU A 263 2.87 -5.81 -3.78
N SER A 264 2.23 -5.89 -4.96
CA SER A 264 0.85 -5.41 -5.14
C SER A 264 -0.13 -6.16 -4.24
N THR A 265 0.04 -7.46 -4.04
CA THR A 265 -0.83 -8.24 -3.13
C THR A 265 -0.65 -7.79 -1.69
N GLN A 266 0.57 -7.51 -1.25
CA GLN A 266 0.83 -7.00 0.11
C GLN A 266 0.14 -5.65 0.35
N VAL A 267 0.28 -4.70 -0.58
CA VAL A 267 -0.39 -3.39 -0.50
C VAL A 267 -1.91 -3.54 -0.58
N GLN A 268 -2.41 -4.43 -1.43
CA GLN A 268 -3.84 -4.75 -1.53
C GLN A 268 -4.40 -5.28 -0.20
N VAL A 269 -3.66 -6.18 0.48
CA VAL A 269 -4.07 -6.71 1.79
C VAL A 269 -4.11 -5.60 2.85
N ILE A 270 -3.08 -4.75 2.89
CA ILE A 270 -3.05 -3.58 3.80
C ILE A 270 -4.25 -2.66 3.55
N ALA A 271 -4.53 -2.32 2.29
CA ALA A 271 -5.65 -1.47 1.91
C ALA A 271 -7.00 -2.12 2.25
N ALA A 272 -7.16 -3.42 2.00
CA ALA A 272 -8.37 -4.16 2.33
C ALA A 272 -8.62 -4.21 3.84
N ILE A 273 -7.58 -4.41 4.66
CA ILE A 273 -7.68 -4.34 6.12
C ILE A 273 -8.10 -2.94 6.55
N ALA A 274 -7.46 -1.89 6.04
CA ALA A 274 -7.81 -0.51 6.37
C ALA A 274 -9.28 -0.19 6.01
N LEU A 275 -9.78 -0.66 4.87
CA LEU A 275 -11.18 -0.49 4.46
C LEU A 275 -12.14 -1.33 5.32
N ALA A 276 -11.79 -2.57 5.67
CA ALA A 276 -12.61 -3.42 6.54
C ALA A 276 -12.79 -2.78 7.93
N LEU A 277 -11.72 -2.17 8.46
CA LEU A 277 -11.77 -1.44 9.71
C LEU A 277 -12.69 -0.20 9.67
N ALA A 278 -13.07 0.29 8.48
CA ALA A 278 -14.00 1.42 8.33
C ALA A 278 -15.47 1.05 8.62
N VAL A 279 -15.81 -0.24 8.76
CA VAL A 279 -17.17 -0.69 9.12
C VAL A 279 -17.55 -0.24 10.55
N PHE A 280 -16.58 -0.22 11.45
CA PHE A 280 -16.80 0.14 12.85
C PHE A 280 -17.14 1.63 13.07
N PRO A 281 -16.42 2.62 12.52
CA PRO A 281 -16.84 4.01 12.63
C PRO A 281 -18.24 4.24 12.02
N ILE A 282 -18.65 3.51 10.98
CA ILE A 282 -20.04 3.57 10.46
C ILE A 282 -21.05 3.17 11.55
N ALA A 283 -20.82 2.05 12.23
CA ALA A 283 -21.70 1.61 13.33
C ALA A 283 -21.76 2.65 14.46
N PHE A 284 -20.64 3.26 14.82
CA PHE A 284 -20.59 4.30 15.85
C PHE A 284 -21.23 5.63 15.41
N ILE A 285 -21.15 6.00 14.13
CA ILE A 285 -21.84 7.17 13.57
C ILE A 285 -23.35 6.96 13.64
N VAL A 286 -23.85 5.80 13.18
CA VAL A 286 -25.28 5.46 13.24
C VAL A 286 -25.76 5.47 14.68
N GLY A 287 -25.02 4.82 15.59
CA GLY A 287 -25.33 4.84 17.02
C GLY A 287 -25.38 6.26 17.57
N SER A 288 -24.34 7.07 17.33
CA SER A 288 -24.26 8.46 17.80
C SER A 288 -25.39 9.35 17.24
N ALA A 289 -25.76 9.17 15.97
CA ALA A 289 -26.89 9.88 15.36
C ALA A 289 -28.21 9.52 16.04
N CYS A 290 -28.48 8.23 16.25
CA CYS A 290 -29.65 7.77 17.00
C CYS A 290 -29.68 8.35 18.43
N LEU A 291 -28.51 8.48 19.07
CA LEU A 291 -28.39 9.08 20.40
C LEU A 291 -28.69 10.58 20.40
N CYS A 292 -28.21 11.32 19.40
CA CYS A 292 -28.52 12.74 19.24
C CYS A 292 -30.04 12.95 19.11
N PHE A 293 -30.72 12.17 18.27
CA PHE A 293 -32.17 12.27 18.10
C PHE A 293 -32.96 11.84 19.35
N LYS A 294 -32.55 10.76 20.02
CA LYS A 294 -33.24 10.27 21.22
C LYS A 294 -33.13 11.22 22.42
N ARG A 295 -32.03 11.98 22.54
CA ARG A 295 -31.84 12.90 23.66
C ARG A 295 -32.58 14.24 23.52
N ARG A 296 -33.36 14.46 22.45
CA ARG A 296 -34.07 15.72 22.16
C ARG A 296 -34.80 16.31 23.38
N ASP A 297 -35.39 15.49 24.24
CA ASP A 297 -36.19 15.96 25.38
C ASP A 297 -35.38 16.34 26.64
N GLN A 298 -34.05 16.15 26.65
CA GLN A 298 -33.17 16.48 27.79
C GLN A 298 -32.29 17.72 27.56
N ASP A 299 -32.72 18.66 26.70
CA ASP A 299 -32.12 20.01 26.60
C ASP A 299 -32.49 20.86 27.83
N VAL A 300 -32.07 20.41 29.02
CA VAL A 300 -32.03 21.27 30.19
C VAL A 300 -30.61 21.80 30.25
N ILE A 301 -30.47 23.11 30.00
CA ILE A 301 -29.32 23.94 30.36
C ILE A 301 -28.77 23.40 31.69
N PRO A 302 -27.45 23.15 31.85
CA PRO A 302 -26.93 22.70 33.13
C PRO A 302 -27.49 23.62 34.22
N GLN A 303 -28.31 23.10 35.13
CA GLN A 303 -28.76 23.89 36.25
C GLN A 303 -27.52 24.19 37.06
N ILE A 304 -27.01 25.40 36.89
CA ILE A 304 -26.01 25.98 37.77
C ILE A 304 -26.77 26.18 39.08
N GLU A 305 -26.87 25.13 39.89
CA GLU A 305 -27.20 25.28 41.29
C GLU A 305 -26.03 26.06 41.89
N PHE A 306 -26.18 27.39 41.93
CA PHE A 306 -25.44 28.20 42.87
C PHE A 306 -25.80 27.67 44.25
N THR A 307 -25.00 26.76 44.78
CA THR A 307 -25.01 26.47 46.21
C THR A 307 -24.65 27.79 46.89
N SER A 308 -25.68 28.53 47.28
CA SER A 308 -25.60 29.66 48.18
C SER A 308 -25.00 29.13 49.48
N LYS A 309 -23.67 29.23 49.60
CA LYS A 309 -23.00 29.16 50.90
C LYS A 309 -23.25 30.47 51.64
N VAL A 310 -24.51 30.78 51.94
CA VAL A 310 -24.85 31.79 52.95
C VAL A 310 -25.42 31.02 54.13
N LYS A 311 -24.51 30.61 55.03
CA LYS A 311 -24.87 30.17 56.37
C LYS A 311 -25.25 31.45 57.13
N ILE A 312 -26.54 31.79 57.14
CA ILE A 312 -27.06 32.80 58.07
C ILE A 312 -26.98 32.15 59.45
N HIS A 313 -25.96 32.50 60.24
CA HIS A 313 -26.00 32.34 61.68
C HIS A 313 -26.80 33.51 62.25
N ALA A 314 -28.09 33.27 62.43
CA ALA A 314 -28.93 34.05 63.33
C ALA A 314 -29.26 33.13 64.50
N GLU A 315 -28.50 33.23 65.58
CA GLU A 315 -28.98 32.89 66.92
C GLU A 315 -28.59 34.01 67.86
N MET A 316 -29.60 34.44 68.63
CA MET A 316 -29.57 35.45 69.69
C MET A 316 -28.82 34.93 70.91
#